data_AF-A0A1G7UQS4-F1
#
_entry.id   AF-A0A1G7UQS4-F1
#
_cell.length_a   1.000
_cell.length_b   1.000
_cell.length_c   1.000
_cell.angle_alpha   90.00
_cell.angle_beta   90.00
_cell.angle_gamma   90.00
#
_symmetry.space_group_name_H-M   'P 1'
#
loop_
_entity.id
_entity.type
_entity.pdbx_description
1 polymer ?
#
loop_
_entity_poly.entity_id
_entity_poly.type
_entity_poly.pdbx_seq_one_letter_code
_entity_poly.pdbx_strand_id
1 'polypeptide(L)' 'MIALLRREPVLVQATFLALVNLAVAFGLLDLTAEQTAALVGVLAAALGLWTRRLVTPISKLREIP' A
#
# COMPACT_ATOMS: atom_id res chain seq x y z
N MET A 1 -0.24 -17.24 -1.39
CA MET A 1 -0.06 -15.82 -1.77
C MET A 1 -1.41 -15.11 -1.99
N ILE A 2 -2.29 -15.61 -2.86
CA ILE A 2 -3.61 -14.98 -3.17
C ILE A 2 -4.56 -14.90 -1.96
N ALA A 3 -4.51 -15.88 -1.05
CA ALA A 3 -5.33 -15.88 0.16
C ALA A 3 -4.95 -14.77 1.16
N LEU A 4 -3.65 -14.42 1.27
CA LEU A 4 -3.17 -13.37 2.17
C LEU A 4 -3.60 -11.98 1.65
N LEU A 5 -3.50 -11.76 0.33
CA LEU A 5 -3.97 -10.56 -0.36
C LEU A 5 -5.45 -10.22 -0.08
N ARG A 6 -6.29 -11.24 0.07
CA ARG A 6 -7.73 -11.07 0.37
C ARG A 6 -8.06 -11.02 1.85
N ARG A 7 -7.29 -11.71 2.71
CA ARG A 7 -7.57 -11.74 4.15
C ARG A 7 -7.05 -10.50 4.88
N GLU A 8 -5.86 -10.04 4.53
CA GLU A 8 -5.16 -8.97 5.25
C GLU A 8 -4.51 -7.96 4.30
N PRO A 9 -5.32 -7.20 3.54
CA PRO A 9 -4.81 -6.27 2.52
C PRO A 9 -3.92 -5.17 3.12
N VAL A 10 -4.18 -4.74 4.36
CA VAL A 10 -3.32 -3.80 5.11
C VAL A 10 -1.93 -4.38 5.33
N LEU A 11 -1.81 -5.67 5.66
CA LEU A 11 -0.53 -6.31 5.94
C LEU A 11 0.31 -6.41 4.66
N VAL A 12 -0.33 -6.66 3.52
CA VAL A 12 0.33 -6.60 2.21
C VAL A 12 0.84 -5.19 1.91
N GLN A 13 0.03 -4.16 2.13
CA GLN A 13 0.42 -2.76 1.96
C GLN A 13 1.63 -2.40 2.83
N ALA A 14 1.58 -2.73 4.13
CA ALA A 14 2.66 -2.44 5.07
C ALA A 14 3.95 -3.15 4.68
N THR A 15 3.86 -4.43 4.30
CA THR A 15 5.01 -5.22 3.84
C THR A 15 5.65 -4.62 2.59
N PHE A 16 4.84 -4.19 1.62
CA PHE A 16 5.36 -3.58 0.40
C PHE A 16 6.10 -2.27 0.69
N LEU A 17 5.53 -1.38 1.51
CA LEU A 17 6.20 -0.13 1.90
C LEU A 17 7.49 -0.39 2.69
N ALA A 18 7.51 -1.40 3.55
CA ALA A 18 8.71 -1.80 4.28
C ALA A 18 9.81 -2.28 3.32
N LEU A 19 9.48 -3.07 2.30
CA LEU A 19 10.45 -3.53 1.30
C LEU A 19 11.02 -2.37 0.46
N VAL A 20 10.19 -1.39 0.10
CA VAL A 20 10.65 -0.18 -0.61
C VAL A 20 11.65 0.59 0.26
N ASN A 21 11.29 0.86 1.52
CA ASN A 21 12.18 1.53 2.46
C ASN A 21 13.48 0.75 2.70
N LEU A 22 13.40 -0.58 2.76
CA LEU A 22 14.56 -1.44 2.91
C LEU A 22 15.50 -1.31 1.70
N ALA A 23 14.96 -1.36 0.48
CA ALA A 23 15.75 -1.20 -0.73
C ALA A 23 16.48 0.16 -0.78
N VAL A 24 15.80 1.24 -0.39
CA VAL A 24 16.42 2.56 -0.26
C VAL A 24 17.49 2.57 0.83
N ALA A 25 17.21 1.99 1.99
CA ALA A 25 18.15 1.94 3.12
C ALA A 25 19.45 1.17 2.80
N PHE A 26 19.37 0.13 1.98
CA PHE A 26 20.53 -0.62 1.48
C PHE A 26 21.24 0.06 0.30
N GLY A 27 20.80 1.24 -0.12
CA GLY A 27 21.41 1.98 -1.23
C GLY A 27 21.17 1.31 -2.60
N LEU A 28 20.14 0.46 -2.73
CA LEU A 28 19.76 -0.11 -4.02
C LEU A 28 19.14 0.95 -4.95
N LEU A 29 18.70 2.07 -4.38
CA LEU A 29 18.19 3.24 -5.08
C LEU A 29 18.84 4.49 -4.46
N ASP A 30 19.59 5.24 -5.27
CA ASP A 30 20.16 6.53 -4.86
C ASP A 30 19.08 7.62 -4.83
N LEU A 31 18.30 7.64 -3.76
CA LEU A 31 17.27 8.64 -3.50
C LEU A 31 17.68 9.52 -2.31
N THR A 32 17.41 10.83 -2.41
CA THR A 32 17.53 11.71 -1.25
C THR A 32 16.45 11.38 -0.21
N ALA A 33 16.60 11.89 1.02
CA ALA A 33 15.60 11.69 2.07
C ALA A 33 14.23 12.23 1.66
N GLU A 34 14.19 13.39 1.00
CA GLU A 34 12.97 14.04 0.51
C GLU A 34 12.31 13.21 -0.59
N GLN A 35 13.10 12.68 -1.53
CA GLN A 35 12.60 11.82 -2.60
C GLN A 35 12.02 10.52 -2.06
N THR A 36 12.70 9.93 -1.07
CA THR A 36 12.24 8.72 -0.39
C THR A 36 10.92 8.97 0.33
N ALA A 37 10.81 10.06 1.09
CA ALA A 37 9.59 10.43 1.79
C ALA A 37 8.43 10.68 0.82
N ALA A 38 8.68 11.39 -0.29
CA ALA A 38 7.68 11.63 -1.33
C ALA A 38 7.21 10.31 -1.97
N LEU A 39 8.14 9.42 -2.33
CA LEU A 39 7.84 8.12 -2.92
C LEU A 39 6.98 7.27 -1.98
N VAL A 40 7.41 7.11 -0.72
CA VAL A 40 6.69 6.33 0.29
C VAL A 40 5.30 6.92 0.53
N GLY A 41 5.18 8.25 0.61
CA GLY A 41 3.89 8.93 0.77
C GLY A 41 2.92 8.65 -0.37
N VAL A 42 3.38 8.75 -1.62
CA VAL A 42 2.55 8.46 -2.81
C VAL A 42 2.13 7.00 -2.84
N LEU A 43 3.07 6.07 -2.58
CA LEU A 43 2.77 4.63 -2.52
C LEU A 43 1.78 4.30 -1.41
N ALA A 44 1.93 4.90 -0.23
CA ALA A 44 1.02 4.71 0.89
C ALA A 44 -0.39 5.20 0.59
N ALA A 45 -0.52 6.37 -0.06
CA ALA A 45 -1.81 6.90 -0.48
C ALA A 45 -2.49 5.99 -1.52
N ALA A 46 -1.75 5.56 -2.54
CA ALA A 46 -2.26 4.68 -3.59
C ALA A 46 -2.70 3.32 -3.03
N LEU A 47 -1.86 2.68 -2.23
CA LEU A 47 -2.16 1.40 -1.60
C LEU A 47 -3.29 1.54 -0.57
N GLY A 48 -3.35 2.63 0.17
CA GLY A 48 -4.44 2.90 1.11
C GLY A 48 -5.80 3.00 0.40
N LEU A 49 -5.84 3.69 -0.75
CA LEU A 49 -7.04 3.76 -1.58
C LEU A 49 -7.44 2.37 -2.13
N TRP A 50 -6.47 1.58 -2.56
CA TRP A 50 -6.70 0.22 -3.03
C TRP A 50 -7.22 -0.70 -1.92
N THR A 51 -6.55 -0.71 -0.75
CA THR A 51 -6.97 -1.44 0.44
C THR A 51 -8.40 -1.06 0.84
N ARG A 52 -8.74 0.24 0.82
CA ARG A 52 -10.09 0.72 1.11
C ARG A 52 -11.16 0.11 0.20
N ARG A 53 -10.86 -0.05 -1.10
CA ARG A 53 -11.79 -0.70 -2.05
C ARG A 53 -12.00 -2.19 -1.75
N LEU A 54 -11.02 -2.86 -1.17
CA LEU A 54 -11.10 -4.28 -0.81
C LEU A 54 -11.88 -4.51 0.50
N VAL A 55 -11.69 -3.65 1.50
CA VAL A 55 -12.34 -3.79 2.83
C VAL A 55 -13.71 -3.13 2.91
N THR A 56 -13.98 -2.11 2.09
CA THR A 56 -15.29 -1.45 2.03
C THR A 56 -15.72 -1.29 0.57
N PRO A 57 -16.30 -2.34 -0.04
CA PRO A 57 -16.76 -2.28 -1.43
C PRO A 57 -17.95 -1.32 -1.52
N ILE A 58 -17.76 -0.18 -2.19
CA ILE A 58 -18.82 0.83 -2.41
C ILE A 58 -20.03 0.22 -3.15
N SER A 59 -19.79 -0.84 -3.93
CA SER A 59 -20.83 -1.62 -4.61
C SER A 59 -21.89 -2.18 -3.66
N LYS A 60 -21.54 -2.53 -2.42
CA LYS A 60 -22.49 -3.06 -1.43
C LYS A 60 -23.38 -2.00 -0.78
N LEU A 61 -23.05 -0.71 -0.93
CA LEU A 61 -23.87 0.39 -0.40
C LEU A 61 -25.01 0.78 -1.34
N ARG A 62 -24.94 0.38 -2.63
CA ARG A 62 -25.98 0.67 -3.64
C ARG A 62 -27.14 -0.33 -3.61
N GLU A 63 -26.99 -1.46 -2.92
CA GLU A 63 -28.00 -2.53 -2.85
C GLU A 63 -29.00 -2.38 -1.68
N ILE A 64 -28.90 -1.31 -0.88
CA ILE A 64 -29.91 -1.00 0.14
C ILE A 64 -30.93 -0.04 -0.51
N PRO A 65 -32.18 -0.47 -0.76
CA PRO A 65 -33.24 0.38 -1.27
C PRO A 65 -33.66 1.47 -0.26
#